data_AF-A0A060T3E8-F1
#
_entry.id   AF-A0A060T3E8-F1
#
_cell.length_a   1.000
_cell.length_b   1.000
_cell.length_c   1.000
_cell.angle_alpha   90.00
_cell.angle_beta   90.00
_cell.angle_gamma   90.00
#
_symmetry.space_group_name_H-M   'P 1'
#
loop_
_entity.id
_entity.type
_entity.pdbx_description
1 polymer ?
#
loop_
_entity_poly.entity_id
_entity_poly.type
_entity_poly.pdbx_seq_one_letter_code
_entity_poly.pdbx_strand_id
1 'polypeptide(L)'
;MLLRPGIRCVPRSSVPCLSTARLYNARLAIRRASTATTDKSESTAYEPYDEEEPIKTDSKETLASADVEAGTGSLFKAPRHDLSKSAWAHPHFTMEEMKQVGVAFHTPKDLSDRIAQKSLKTIRSMFDWATGYKHSPPPGHENDPAYQMTPEKWMQRFVFLESVAGVPGMVGGMVRHLHSLRLLRRDRGWIESLLEEAYNERMHLLTFIQMTRPGWFMKTMLLGAQGVFFNCFFVAYLLSPKICHRFVGYLEEEAVVTYTRCLKDLEAGKYPEWEKTPVPEIALKYWKMPEDSTLIDLLYYIRADECKHREVNHTFGNLKQNGDRNPYAQVVDNGSPQPRKDLRTHNHRPVGWERDEIAA
;
A
#
# COMPACT_ATOMS: atom_id res chain seq x y z
N MET A 1 -68.37 -11.94 -40.37
CA MET A 1 -69.44 -12.44 -39.49
C MET A 1 -68.84 -12.63 -38.11
N LEU A 2 -69.26 -11.77 -37.18
CA LEU A 2 -68.73 -11.62 -35.82
C LEU A 2 -69.22 -12.74 -34.90
N LEU A 3 -68.32 -13.43 -34.19
CA LEU A 3 -68.65 -14.15 -32.95
C LEU A 3 -67.49 -14.02 -31.94
N ARG A 4 -67.77 -13.33 -30.83
CA ARG A 4 -67.14 -13.42 -29.50
C ARG A 4 -68.25 -13.89 -28.53
N PRO A 5 -67.97 -14.30 -27.28
CA PRO A 5 -66.76 -14.88 -26.67
C PRO A 5 -67.06 -16.13 -25.81
N GLY A 6 -66.08 -17.02 -25.63
CA GLY A 6 -66.13 -18.10 -24.63
C GLY A 6 -65.18 -17.82 -23.47
N ILE A 7 -65.73 -17.43 -22.33
CA ILE A 7 -65.02 -17.29 -21.05
C ILE A 7 -64.64 -18.69 -20.56
N ARG A 8 -63.35 -18.98 -20.39
CA ARG A 8 -62.88 -20.12 -19.60
C ARG A 8 -62.21 -19.62 -18.31
N CYS A 9 -62.84 -19.95 -17.18
CA CYS A 9 -62.25 -19.85 -15.86
C CYS A 9 -61.03 -20.78 -15.75
N VAL A 10 -59.90 -20.24 -15.28
CA VAL A 10 -58.74 -21.01 -14.81
C VAL A 10 -58.65 -20.81 -13.29
N PRO A 11 -58.49 -21.88 -12.49
CA PRO A 11 -58.59 -21.79 -11.04
C PRO A 11 -57.36 -21.11 -10.42
N ARG A 12 -57.60 -20.35 -9.34
CA ARG A 12 -56.60 -19.78 -8.44
C ARG A 12 -55.69 -20.88 -7.91
N SER A 13 -54.38 -20.77 -8.12
CA SER A 13 -53.37 -21.55 -7.43
C SER A 13 -53.34 -21.15 -5.95
N SER A 14 -53.70 -22.09 -5.09
CA SER A 14 -53.60 -22.03 -3.63
C SER A 14 -52.14 -21.96 -3.18
N VAL A 15 -51.85 -21.00 -2.29
CA VAL A 15 -50.60 -20.91 -1.51
C VAL A 15 -50.49 -22.14 -0.59
N PRO A 16 -49.37 -22.88 -0.52
CA PRO A 16 -49.22 -23.95 0.45
C PRO A 16 -48.92 -23.37 1.83
N CYS A 17 -49.84 -23.62 2.76
CA CYS A 17 -49.62 -23.47 4.20
C CYS A 17 -48.50 -24.42 4.64
N LEU A 18 -47.41 -23.87 5.20
CA LEU A 18 -46.31 -24.64 5.77
C LEU A 18 -46.83 -25.39 7.02
N SER A 19 -47.06 -26.69 6.86
CA SER A 19 -47.39 -27.61 7.95
C SER A 19 -46.29 -27.62 9.03
N THR A 20 -46.73 -27.56 10.28
CA THR A 20 -45.97 -27.62 11.55
C THR A 20 -45.11 -28.88 11.74
N ALA A 21 -45.09 -29.81 10.79
CA ALA A 21 -44.33 -31.06 10.87
C ALA A 21 -42.82 -30.93 10.53
N ARG A 22 -42.37 -29.87 9.82
CA ARG A 22 -40.93 -29.72 9.48
C ARG A 22 -40.05 -29.19 10.62
N LEU A 23 -40.63 -28.60 11.67
CA LEU A 23 -39.89 -28.08 12.82
C LEU A 23 -39.52 -29.18 13.85
N TYR A 24 -40.19 -30.33 13.83
CA TYR A 24 -39.94 -31.41 14.79
C TYR A 24 -38.70 -32.25 14.43
N ASN A 25 -38.42 -32.44 13.14
CA ASN A 25 -37.25 -33.21 12.67
C ASN A 25 -35.91 -32.47 12.80
N ALA A 26 -35.91 -31.14 12.88
CA ALA A 26 -34.69 -30.35 13.10
C ALA A 26 -34.14 -30.47 14.53
N ARG A 27 -35.01 -30.72 15.53
CA ARG A 27 -34.59 -30.86 16.94
C ARG A 27 -33.99 -32.23 17.29
N LEU A 28 -34.34 -33.29 16.55
CA LEU A 28 -33.76 -34.63 16.78
C LEU A 28 -32.39 -34.83 16.11
N ALA A 29 -32.11 -34.15 14.99
CA ALA A 29 -30.81 -34.21 14.33
C ALA A 29 -29.69 -33.53 15.17
N ILE A 30 -30.03 -32.45 15.89
CA ILE A 30 -29.10 -31.73 16.77
C ILE A 30 -28.76 -32.54 18.03
N ARG A 31 -29.67 -33.42 18.50
CA ARG A 31 -29.43 -34.25 19.71
C ARG A 31 -28.66 -35.54 19.46
N ARG A 32 -28.59 -36.05 18.22
CA ARG A 32 -27.82 -37.27 17.87
C ARG A 32 -26.38 -37.01 17.44
N ALA A 33 -26.01 -35.78 17.07
CA ALA A 33 -24.62 -35.43 16.77
C ALA A 33 -23.76 -35.20 18.02
N SER A 34 -24.37 -35.18 19.22
CA SER A 34 -23.66 -34.93 20.48
C SER A 34 -23.11 -36.19 21.17
N THR A 35 -23.30 -37.39 20.59
CA THR A 35 -22.87 -38.67 21.19
C THR A 35 -22.47 -39.68 20.12
N ALA A 36 -21.34 -39.49 19.44
CA ALA A 36 -20.51 -40.56 18.86
C ALA A 36 -19.33 -39.95 18.11
N THR A 37 -18.15 -40.00 18.72
CA THR A 37 -16.84 -40.42 18.17
C THR A 37 -15.74 -39.77 19.01
N THR A 38 -15.39 -40.43 20.11
CA THR A 38 -14.07 -40.34 20.70
C THR A 38 -13.11 -41.04 19.74
N ASP A 39 -12.45 -40.27 18.89
CA ASP A 39 -11.26 -40.73 18.19
C ASP A 39 -10.08 -39.87 18.67
N LYS A 40 -9.01 -40.54 19.09
CA LYS A 40 -7.81 -39.90 19.62
C LYS A 40 -7.04 -39.25 18.48
N SER A 41 -7.39 -38.00 18.14
CA SER A 41 -6.45 -37.13 17.42
C SER A 41 -5.51 -36.49 18.44
N GLU A 42 -4.21 -36.67 18.25
CA GLU A 42 -3.17 -35.95 18.98
C GLU A 42 -3.49 -34.45 19.00
N SER A 43 -3.79 -33.95 20.19
CA SER A 43 -3.80 -32.53 20.48
C SER A 43 -2.38 -32.02 20.27
N THR A 44 -2.10 -31.43 19.11
CA THR A 44 -1.06 -30.39 19.04
C THR A 44 -1.49 -29.33 20.04
N ALA A 45 -0.81 -29.33 21.19
CA ALA A 45 -1.03 -28.39 22.26
C ALA A 45 -1.09 -26.99 21.65
N TYR A 46 -2.10 -26.23 22.05
CA TYR A 46 -2.16 -24.80 21.82
C TYR A 46 -0.85 -24.23 22.37
N GLU A 47 0.06 -23.79 21.50
CA GLU A 47 1.18 -22.97 21.96
C GLU A 47 0.55 -21.78 22.68
N PRO A 48 0.91 -21.54 23.95
CA PRO A 48 0.49 -20.33 24.63
C PRO A 48 0.88 -19.15 23.75
N TYR A 49 0.00 -18.15 23.64
CA TYR A 49 0.44 -16.84 23.18
C TYR A 49 1.70 -16.50 23.97
N ASP A 50 2.82 -16.28 23.29
CA ASP A 50 3.97 -15.63 23.90
C ASP A 50 3.43 -14.31 24.47
N GLU A 51 3.30 -14.23 25.79
CA GLU A 51 3.07 -12.97 26.46
C GLU A 51 4.28 -12.11 26.08
N GLU A 52 4.09 -11.18 25.14
CA GLU A 52 5.09 -10.15 24.88
C GLU A 52 5.46 -9.56 26.23
N GLU A 53 6.75 -9.62 26.60
CA GLU A 53 7.18 -9.04 27.87
C GLU A 53 6.61 -7.62 27.95
N PRO A 54 5.91 -7.27 29.06
CA PRO A 54 5.41 -5.92 29.23
C PRO A 54 6.57 -4.98 29.00
N ILE A 55 6.34 -3.97 28.14
CA ILE A 55 7.34 -2.94 27.88
C ILE A 55 7.79 -2.44 29.25
N LYS A 56 9.04 -2.74 29.63
CA LYS A 56 9.67 -2.20 30.84
C LYS A 56 9.95 -0.73 30.57
N THR A 57 8.90 0.09 30.58
CA THR A 57 9.06 1.51 30.79
C THR A 57 9.37 1.67 32.26
N ASP A 58 10.61 2.03 32.58
CA ASP A 58 11.00 2.37 33.96
C ASP A 58 10.26 3.61 34.49
N SER A 59 9.45 4.24 33.64
CA SER A 59 8.55 5.30 34.00
C SER A 59 7.14 4.75 34.31
N LYS A 60 6.65 5.01 35.53
CA LYS A 60 5.21 5.08 35.83
C LYS A 60 4.60 6.30 35.12
N GLU A 61 4.90 6.48 33.85
CA GLU A 61 4.40 7.60 33.09
C GLU A 61 2.96 7.33 32.69
N THR A 62 2.05 7.94 33.43
CA THR A 62 0.65 8.04 33.02
C THR A 62 0.54 8.89 31.75
N LEU A 63 -0.57 8.79 31.00
CA LEU A 63 -0.86 9.73 29.90
C LEU A 63 -0.81 11.21 30.34
N ALA A 64 -0.93 11.49 31.65
CA ALA A 64 -0.83 12.83 32.23
C ALA A 64 0.61 13.30 32.49
N SER A 65 1.60 12.40 32.49
CA SER A 65 3.03 12.71 32.68
C SER A 65 3.83 12.62 31.38
N ALA A 66 3.23 12.06 30.32
CA ALA A 66 3.66 12.46 28.99
C ALA A 66 3.37 13.96 28.90
N ASP A 67 4.41 14.80 29.00
CA ASP A 67 4.40 16.24 28.73
C ASP A 67 4.08 16.48 27.23
N VAL A 68 2.98 15.88 26.76
CA VAL A 68 2.21 16.44 25.67
C VAL A 68 1.61 17.69 26.28
N GLU A 69 2.42 18.78 26.34
CA GLU A 69 1.84 20.11 26.20
C GLU A 69 0.73 19.92 25.18
N ALA A 70 -0.52 20.23 25.55
CA ALA A 70 -1.64 20.26 24.63
C ALA A 70 -1.26 21.27 23.55
N GLY A 71 -0.46 20.80 22.60
CA GLY A 71 0.57 21.64 22.01
C GLY A 71 -0.16 22.48 21.04
N THR A 72 -0.54 23.68 21.47
CA THR A 72 -1.36 24.68 20.77
C THR A 72 -1.65 24.20 19.35
N GLY A 73 -2.69 23.37 19.21
CA GLY A 73 -2.88 22.37 18.13
C GLY A 73 -2.66 22.96 16.74
N SER A 74 -1.40 23.15 16.38
CA SER A 74 -1.01 23.79 15.16
C SER A 74 -0.87 22.64 14.21
N LEU A 75 -1.80 22.54 13.26
CA LEU A 75 -1.69 21.70 12.06
C LEU A 75 -0.33 21.81 11.35
N PHE A 76 0.53 22.73 11.80
CA PHE A 76 1.74 23.19 11.17
C PHE A 76 3.04 22.81 11.92
N LYS A 77 3.00 22.15 13.08
CA LYS A 77 4.20 21.68 13.81
C LYS A 77 4.12 20.17 14.09
N ALA A 78 4.88 19.36 13.36
CA ALA A 78 4.95 17.92 13.60
C ALA A 78 5.64 17.63 14.95
N PRO A 79 5.11 16.69 15.76
CA PRO A 79 5.83 16.15 16.91
C PRO A 79 7.15 15.53 16.43
N ARG A 80 8.26 15.84 17.10
CA ARG A 80 9.61 15.45 16.66
C ARG A 80 10.15 14.18 17.33
N HIS A 81 9.48 13.70 18.38
CA HIS A 81 9.83 12.47 19.07
C HIS A 81 8.55 11.69 19.35
N ASP A 82 8.36 10.58 18.63
CA ASP A 82 7.42 9.53 18.98
C ASP A 82 8.23 8.24 19.04
N LEU A 83 8.25 7.62 20.23
CA LEU A 83 8.97 6.37 20.53
C LEU A 83 8.07 5.15 20.36
N SER A 84 6.85 5.31 19.82
CA SER A 84 5.95 4.20 19.58
C SER A 84 6.59 3.13 18.69
N LYS A 85 6.38 1.86 19.05
CA LYS A 85 6.85 0.73 18.24
C LYS A 85 6.14 0.78 16.88
N SER A 86 6.89 0.51 15.83
CA SER A 86 6.32 0.42 14.48
C SER A 86 5.31 -0.71 14.40
N ALA A 87 4.16 -0.44 13.77
CA ALA A 87 3.08 -1.42 13.64
C ALA A 87 3.44 -2.56 12.66
N TRP A 88 4.28 -2.28 11.66
CA TRP A 88 4.80 -3.26 10.71
C TRP A 88 6.32 -3.15 10.65
N ALA A 89 7.01 -4.26 10.93
CA ALA A 89 8.46 -4.31 10.84
C ALA A 89 8.91 -4.22 9.37
N HIS A 90 9.89 -3.36 9.09
CA HIS A 90 10.48 -3.27 7.75
C HIS A 90 11.24 -4.58 7.38
N PRO A 91 11.07 -5.12 6.16
CA PRO A 91 11.83 -6.28 5.69
C PRO A 91 13.32 -5.97 5.59
N HIS A 92 14.19 -6.88 6.05
CA HIS A 92 15.63 -6.64 5.99
C HIS A 92 16.15 -6.54 4.54
N PHE A 93 16.74 -5.41 4.18
CA PHE A 93 17.45 -5.19 2.91
C PHE A 93 18.94 -4.98 3.15
N THR A 94 19.79 -5.62 2.34
CA THR A 94 21.22 -5.31 2.32
C THR A 94 21.51 -4.16 1.37
N MET A 95 22.56 -3.39 1.66
CA MET A 95 23.02 -2.30 0.79
C MET A 95 23.39 -2.80 -0.62
N GLU A 96 23.92 -4.02 -0.73
CA GLU A 96 24.22 -4.64 -2.03
C GLU A 96 22.95 -4.86 -2.86
N GLU A 97 21.91 -5.45 -2.26
CA GLU A 97 20.63 -5.66 -2.95
C GLU A 97 19.98 -4.32 -3.35
N MET A 98 19.97 -3.33 -2.45
CA MET A 98 19.39 -2.01 -2.71
C MET A 98 20.10 -1.27 -3.85
N LYS A 99 21.41 -1.46 -4.02
CA LYS A 99 22.16 -0.87 -5.15
C LYS A 99 21.84 -1.56 -6.48
N GLN A 100 21.49 -2.84 -6.46
CA GLN A 100 21.14 -3.61 -7.66
C GLN A 100 19.72 -3.33 -8.17
N VAL A 101 18.79 -2.89 -7.31
CA VAL A 101 17.45 -2.49 -7.77
C VAL A 101 17.51 -1.19 -8.57
N GLY A 102 16.61 -1.04 -9.53
CA GLY A 102 16.61 0.11 -10.42
C GLY A 102 15.33 0.31 -11.21
N VAL A 103 15.42 1.21 -12.19
CA VAL A 103 14.31 1.57 -13.07
C VAL A 103 13.95 0.39 -13.97
N ALA A 104 12.67 0.03 -13.97
CA ALA A 104 12.08 -0.96 -14.86
C ALA A 104 10.66 -0.49 -15.20
N PHE A 105 10.17 -0.81 -16.40
CA PHE A 105 8.89 -0.33 -16.91
C PHE A 105 8.02 -1.49 -17.39
N HIS A 106 6.79 -1.57 -16.88
CA HIS A 106 5.80 -2.52 -17.35
C HIS A 106 5.28 -2.10 -18.73
N THR A 107 5.26 -3.06 -19.67
CA THR A 107 4.71 -2.82 -21.00
C THR A 107 3.19 -3.03 -20.97
N PRO A 108 2.35 -2.04 -21.31
CA PRO A 108 0.90 -2.19 -21.29
C PRO A 108 0.42 -3.33 -22.19
N LYS A 109 -0.25 -4.34 -21.62
CA LYS A 109 -0.71 -5.53 -22.37
C LYS A 109 -2.16 -5.40 -22.81
N ASP A 110 -3.02 -4.87 -21.95
CA ASP A 110 -4.46 -4.83 -22.17
C ASP A 110 -5.05 -3.41 -22.09
N LEU A 111 -6.39 -3.33 -22.12
CA LEU A 111 -7.09 -2.05 -22.04
C LEU A 111 -6.98 -1.41 -20.64
N SER A 112 -7.01 -2.22 -19.57
CA SER A 112 -6.86 -1.72 -18.20
C SER A 112 -5.48 -1.08 -18.01
N ASP A 113 -4.44 -1.71 -18.56
CA ASP A 113 -3.08 -1.18 -18.53
C ASP A 113 -2.97 0.15 -19.27
N ARG A 114 -3.58 0.26 -20.45
CA ARG A 114 -3.58 1.49 -21.25
C ARG A 114 -4.35 2.62 -20.57
N ILE A 115 -5.48 2.31 -19.92
CA ILE A 115 -6.25 3.29 -19.14
C ILE A 115 -5.42 3.78 -17.95
N ALA A 116 -4.86 2.87 -17.16
CA ALA A 116 -4.03 3.21 -16.00
C ALA A 116 -2.84 4.09 -16.39
N GLN A 117 -2.10 3.70 -17.44
CA GLN A 117 -0.93 4.47 -17.89
C GLN A 117 -1.32 5.86 -18.41
N LYS A 118 -2.41 5.95 -19.18
CA LYS A 118 -2.90 7.24 -19.68
C LYS A 118 -3.34 8.15 -18.53
N SER A 119 -4.06 7.61 -17.54
CA SER A 119 -4.47 8.34 -16.35
C SER A 119 -3.27 8.89 -15.58
N LEU A 120 -2.22 8.09 -15.36
CA LEU A 120 -0.99 8.55 -14.72
C LEU A 120 -0.34 9.69 -15.51
N LYS A 121 -0.16 9.52 -16.83
CA LYS A 121 0.43 10.55 -17.69
C LYS A 121 -0.38 11.85 -17.66
N THR A 122 -1.70 11.76 -17.62
CA THR A 122 -2.58 12.92 -17.48
C THR A 122 -2.41 13.60 -16.12
N ILE A 123 -2.46 12.84 -15.01
CA ILE A 123 -2.30 13.40 -13.66
C ILE A 123 -0.92 14.03 -13.50
N ARG A 124 0.14 13.37 -13.96
CA ARG A 124 1.50 13.92 -13.97
C ARG A 124 1.57 15.23 -14.75
N SER A 125 1.00 15.27 -15.96
CA SER A 125 0.98 16.50 -16.77
C SER A 125 0.25 17.64 -16.07
N MET A 126 -0.88 17.34 -15.40
CA MET A 126 -1.62 18.33 -14.60
C MET A 126 -0.82 18.81 -13.38
N PHE A 127 -0.14 17.89 -12.70
CA PHE A 127 0.71 18.19 -11.56
C PHE A 127 1.91 19.07 -11.95
N ASP A 128 2.61 18.70 -13.02
CA ASP A 128 3.75 19.46 -13.54
C ASP A 128 3.32 20.86 -13.97
N TRP A 129 2.16 20.98 -14.63
CA TRP A 129 1.56 22.27 -14.98
C TRP A 129 1.21 23.11 -13.74
N ALA A 130 0.56 22.52 -12.73
CA ALA A 130 0.13 23.23 -11.52
C ALA A 130 1.31 23.66 -10.63
N THR A 131 2.39 22.89 -10.62
CA THR A 131 3.60 23.19 -9.83
C THR A 131 4.64 24.01 -10.59
N GLY A 132 4.46 24.18 -11.91
CA GLY A 132 5.48 24.77 -12.77
C GLY A 132 6.74 23.91 -12.90
N TYR A 133 6.66 22.61 -12.55
CA TYR A 133 7.79 21.70 -12.64
C TYR A 133 8.18 21.45 -14.09
N LYS A 134 9.48 21.60 -14.40
CA LYS A 134 10.02 21.35 -15.74
C LYS A 134 10.96 20.15 -15.70
N HIS A 135 10.66 19.15 -16.53
CA HIS A 135 11.57 18.01 -16.78
C HIS A 135 12.81 18.43 -17.52
N SER A 136 13.80 17.55 -17.63
CA SER A 136 15.14 17.77 -18.19
C SER A 136 15.21 18.86 -19.28
N PRO A 137 16.22 19.73 -19.21
CA PRO A 137 16.34 20.87 -20.12
C PRO A 137 16.49 20.41 -21.57
N PRO A 138 15.95 21.15 -22.55
CA PRO A 138 16.24 20.91 -23.95
C PRO A 138 17.75 21.10 -24.23
N PRO A 139 18.31 20.46 -25.28
CA PRO A 139 19.72 20.59 -25.64
C PRO A 139 20.12 22.07 -25.76
N GLY A 140 21.18 22.48 -25.04
CA GLY A 140 21.65 23.87 -24.98
C GLY A 140 21.10 24.70 -23.80
N HIS A 141 20.14 24.18 -23.03
CA HIS A 141 19.60 24.82 -21.82
C HIS A 141 19.97 24.07 -20.53
N GLU A 142 21.01 23.24 -20.57
CA GLU A 142 21.42 22.38 -19.45
C GLU A 142 21.73 23.15 -18.15
N ASN A 143 22.18 24.39 -18.29
CA ASN A 143 22.53 25.28 -17.18
C ASN A 143 21.39 26.22 -16.75
N ASP A 144 20.20 26.11 -17.33
CA ASP A 144 19.07 26.99 -16.98
C ASP A 144 18.53 26.63 -15.57
N PRO A 145 18.52 27.58 -14.61
CA PRO A 145 18.06 27.37 -13.24
C PRO A 145 16.63 26.82 -13.13
N ALA A 146 15.80 27.03 -14.16
CA ALA A 146 14.44 26.51 -14.20
C ALA A 146 14.38 24.97 -14.22
N TYR A 147 15.42 24.31 -14.72
CA TYR A 147 15.49 22.85 -14.87
C TYR A 147 16.38 22.17 -13.82
N GLN A 148 17.10 22.97 -13.04
CA GLN A 148 17.96 22.48 -11.97
C GLN A 148 17.15 22.16 -10.71
N MET A 149 17.40 20.97 -10.19
CA MET A 149 16.90 20.55 -8.89
C MET A 149 17.83 21.10 -7.80
N THR A 150 17.24 21.70 -6.77
CA THR A 150 17.95 22.05 -5.53
C THR A 150 17.49 21.08 -4.43
N PRO A 151 18.26 20.94 -3.33
CA PRO A 151 17.83 20.24 -2.14
C PRO A 151 16.40 20.53 -1.69
N GLU A 152 16.02 21.81 -1.66
CA GLU A 152 14.69 22.24 -1.23
C GLU A 152 13.61 21.76 -2.20
N LYS A 153 13.86 21.84 -3.51
CA LYS A 153 12.92 21.35 -4.53
C LYS A 153 12.76 19.83 -4.46
N TRP A 154 13.84 19.08 -4.23
CA TRP A 154 13.78 17.64 -4.02
C TRP A 154 12.93 17.29 -2.79
N MET A 155 13.20 17.94 -1.67
CA MET A 155 12.52 17.67 -0.41
C MET A 155 11.03 18.06 -0.45
N GLN A 156 10.70 19.19 -1.10
CA GLN A 156 9.30 19.56 -1.37
C GLN A 156 8.60 18.53 -2.26
N ARG A 157 9.30 18.02 -3.29
CA ARG A 157 8.76 16.99 -4.18
C ARG A 157 8.48 15.70 -3.42
N PHE A 158 9.43 15.21 -2.61
CA PHE A 158 9.24 14.01 -1.80
C PHE A 158 8.05 14.16 -0.85
N VAL A 159 8.05 15.19 0.00
CA VAL A 159 6.93 15.41 0.94
C VAL A 159 5.57 15.51 0.23
N PHE A 160 5.52 16.13 -0.96
CA PHE A 160 4.28 16.16 -1.73
C PHE A 160 3.85 14.78 -2.20
N LEU A 161 4.73 14.04 -2.87
CA LEU A 161 4.40 12.75 -3.47
C LEU A 161 4.07 11.70 -2.41
N GLU A 162 4.89 11.59 -1.35
CA GLU A 162 4.69 10.63 -0.25
C GLU A 162 3.35 10.86 0.49
N SER A 163 2.89 12.11 0.56
CA SER A 163 1.59 12.43 1.18
C SER A 163 0.39 11.90 0.39
N VAL A 164 0.57 11.63 -0.90
CA VAL A 164 -0.45 11.09 -1.79
C VAL A 164 -0.24 9.58 -1.97
N ALA A 165 1.01 9.10 -1.97
CA ALA A 165 1.38 7.70 -2.13
C ALA A 165 0.82 6.79 -1.01
N GLY A 166 0.66 7.29 0.22
CA GLY A 166 0.01 6.53 1.30
C GLY A 166 -1.51 6.31 1.15
N VAL A 167 -2.17 6.93 0.16
CA VAL A 167 -3.64 6.87 0.00
C VAL A 167 -4.13 5.58 -0.67
N PRO A 168 -3.56 5.11 -1.79
CA PRO A 168 -4.04 3.94 -2.52
C PRO A 168 -4.12 2.66 -1.70
N GLY A 169 -3.04 2.31 -0.98
CA GLY A 169 -3.01 1.12 -0.12
C GLY A 169 -4.09 1.17 0.98
N MET A 170 -4.29 2.34 1.59
CA MET A 170 -5.31 2.54 2.61
C MET A 170 -6.72 2.36 2.04
N VAL A 171 -7.00 2.96 0.88
CA VAL A 171 -8.30 2.82 0.20
C VAL A 171 -8.55 1.36 -0.21
N GLY A 172 -7.55 0.71 -0.81
CA GLY A 172 -7.65 -0.69 -1.24
C GLY A 172 -7.90 -1.62 -0.05
N GLY A 173 -7.11 -1.49 1.02
CA GLY A 173 -7.27 -2.23 2.26
C GLY A 173 -8.64 -2.02 2.89
N MET A 174 -9.11 -0.76 2.98
CA MET A 174 -10.43 -0.41 3.51
C MET A 174 -11.57 -1.04 2.69
N VAL A 175 -11.56 -0.89 1.36
CA VAL A 175 -12.61 -1.43 0.48
C VAL A 175 -12.68 -2.95 0.58
N ARG A 176 -11.53 -3.62 0.58
CA ARG A 176 -11.42 -5.08 0.73
C ARG A 176 -11.84 -5.55 2.11
N HIS A 177 -11.48 -4.81 3.16
CA HIS A 177 -11.92 -5.08 4.53
C HIS A 177 -13.44 -5.05 4.66
N LEU A 178 -14.08 -3.97 4.19
CA LEU A 178 -15.54 -3.88 4.19
C LEU A 178 -16.19 -4.97 3.32
N HIS A 179 -15.50 -5.46 2.28
CA HIS A 179 -15.99 -6.55 1.42
C HIS A 179 -15.95 -7.90 2.11
N SER A 180 -14.85 -8.18 2.80
CA SER A 180 -14.67 -9.36 3.64
C SER A 180 -15.76 -9.43 4.71
N LEU A 181 -16.03 -8.31 5.41
CA LEU A 181 -17.07 -8.22 6.43
C LEU A 181 -18.48 -8.46 5.85
N ARG A 182 -18.89 -7.73 4.81
CA ARG A 182 -20.26 -7.82 4.28
C ARG A 182 -20.57 -9.16 3.60
N LEU A 183 -19.54 -9.86 3.11
CA LEU A 183 -19.69 -11.19 2.52
C LEU A 183 -19.38 -12.34 3.47
N LEU A 184 -18.89 -12.05 4.68
CA LEU A 184 -18.46 -13.05 5.67
C LEU A 184 -17.41 -14.04 5.09
N ARG A 185 -16.41 -13.50 4.38
CA ARG A 185 -15.37 -14.29 3.67
C ARG A 185 -13.97 -13.87 4.05
N ARG A 186 -13.04 -14.84 4.06
CA ARG A 186 -11.60 -14.56 4.17
C ARG A 186 -11.13 -13.73 2.96
N ASP A 187 -10.26 -12.76 3.23
CA ASP A 187 -9.68 -11.88 2.21
C ASP A 187 -8.46 -12.49 1.49
N ARG A 188 -7.83 -13.52 2.09
CA ARG A 188 -6.63 -14.20 1.58
C ARG A 188 -5.36 -13.33 1.58
N GLY A 189 -5.22 -12.46 2.60
CA GLY A 189 -3.97 -11.76 2.93
C GLY A 189 -3.72 -10.46 2.15
N TRP A 190 -4.70 -9.95 1.42
CA TRP A 190 -4.55 -8.71 0.65
C TRP A 190 -4.65 -7.46 1.52
N ILE A 191 -5.61 -7.42 2.47
CA ILE A 191 -5.84 -6.27 3.35
C ILE A 191 -4.56 -5.87 4.08
N GLU A 192 -3.88 -6.84 4.68
CA GLU A 192 -2.67 -6.60 5.46
C GLU A 192 -1.56 -5.96 4.60
N SER A 193 -1.24 -6.53 3.43
CA SER A 193 -0.20 -5.97 2.56
C SER A 193 -0.53 -4.57 2.05
N LEU A 194 -1.81 -4.27 1.77
CA LEU A 194 -2.21 -2.94 1.32
C LEU A 194 -2.13 -1.90 2.45
N LEU A 195 -2.43 -2.30 3.68
CA LEU A 195 -2.27 -1.42 4.85
C LEU A 195 -0.79 -1.25 5.24
N GLU A 196 0.02 -2.29 5.07
CA GLU A 196 1.47 -2.27 5.26
C GLU A 196 2.15 -1.32 4.26
N GLU A 197 1.77 -1.38 2.97
CA GLU A 197 2.22 -0.43 1.93
C GLU A 197 1.84 1.01 2.32
N ALA A 198 0.58 1.27 2.66
CA ALA A 198 0.16 2.60 3.10
C ALA A 198 0.88 3.10 4.37
N TYR A 199 1.26 2.18 5.25
CA TYR A 199 2.06 2.50 6.43
C TYR A 199 3.50 2.86 6.04
N ASN A 200 4.13 2.09 5.15
CA ASN A 200 5.50 2.34 4.66
C ASN A 200 5.61 3.71 3.98
N GLU A 201 4.70 4.03 3.06
CA GLU A 201 4.60 5.35 2.40
C GLU A 201 4.46 6.51 3.41
N ARG A 202 3.69 6.28 4.49
CA ARG A 202 3.58 7.25 5.58
C ARG A 202 4.90 7.40 6.33
N MET A 203 5.69 6.34 6.48
CA MET A 203 7.03 6.43 7.08
C MET A 203 8.00 7.21 6.19
N HIS A 204 7.88 7.15 4.87
CA HIS A 204 8.62 8.03 3.95
C HIS A 204 8.28 9.50 4.24
N LEU A 205 6.99 9.84 4.24
CA LEU A 205 6.52 11.20 4.53
C LEU A 205 7.01 11.70 5.89
N LEU A 206 6.83 10.90 6.95
CA LEU A 206 7.21 11.27 8.31
C LEU A 206 8.73 11.37 8.50
N THR A 207 9.51 10.72 7.65
CA THR A 207 10.96 10.90 7.62
C THR A 207 11.31 12.24 6.98
N PHE A 208 10.80 12.53 5.78
CA PHE A 208 11.13 13.77 5.08
C PHE A 208 10.62 15.02 5.81
N ILE A 209 9.49 14.95 6.52
CA ILE A 209 8.97 16.09 7.31
C ILE A 209 9.88 16.46 8.50
N GLN A 210 10.78 15.57 8.94
CA GLN A 210 11.79 15.91 9.95
C GLN A 210 12.95 16.70 9.33
N MET A 211 13.13 16.59 8.01
CA MET A 211 14.22 17.23 7.25
C MET A 211 13.78 18.53 6.57
N THR A 212 12.47 18.78 6.44
CA THR A 212 11.94 20.02 5.88
C THR A 212 10.74 20.55 6.62
N ARG A 213 10.50 21.86 6.50
CA ARG A 213 9.32 22.51 7.05
C ARG A 213 8.43 23.02 5.92
N PRO A 214 7.38 22.29 5.52
CA PRO A 214 6.50 22.75 4.46
C PRO A 214 5.76 24.03 4.88
N GLY A 215 5.78 25.00 3.98
CA GLY A 215 5.05 26.27 4.11
C GLY A 215 3.54 26.08 4.06
N TRP A 216 2.80 27.15 4.36
CA TRP A 216 1.33 27.13 4.38
C TRP A 216 0.74 26.75 3.03
N PHE A 217 1.29 27.28 1.93
CA PHE A 217 0.84 27.00 0.57
C PHE A 217 0.91 25.50 0.25
N MET A 218 2.06 24.87 0.54
CA MET A 218 2.24 23.44 0.34
C MET A 218 1.24 22.63 1.16
N LYS A 219 1.03 22.97 2.43
CA LYS A 219 0.05 22.28 3.30
C LYS A 219 -1.39 22.40 2.79
N THR A 220 -1.78 23.57 2.28
CA THR A 220 -3.09 23.75 1.64
C THR A 220 -3.23 22.90 0.38
N MET A 221 -2.17 22.85 -0.44
CA MET A 221 -2.14 21.96 -1.61
C MET A 221 -2.25 20.48 -1.21
N LEU A 222 -1.56 20.04 -0.16
CA LEU A 222 -1.65 18.67 0.34
C LEU A 222 -3.09 18.31 0.71
N LEU A 223 -3.76 19.16 1.48
CA LEU A 223 -5.15 18.95 1.88
C LEU A 223 -6.08 18.87 0.67
N GLY A 224 -5.93 19.78 -0.30
CA GLY A 224 -6.73 19.77 -1.53
C GLY A 224 -6.46 18.53 -2.39
N ALA A 225 -5.19 18.16 -2.57
CA ALA A 225 -4.77 17.01 -3.36
C ALA A 225 -5.29 15.71 -2.74
N GLN A 226 -5.13 15.50 -1.43
CA GLN A 226 -5.68 14.34 -0.73
C GLN A 226 -7.19 14.30 -0.81
N GLY A 227 -7.88 15.42 -0.61
CA GLY A 227 -9.34 15.50 -0.72
C GLY A 227 -9.87 15.06 -2.08
N VAL A 228 -9.25 15.52 -3.17
CA VAL A 228 -9.64 15.12 -4.53
C VAL A 228 -9.22 13.68 -4.81
N PHE A 229 -7.94 13.35 -4.60
CA PHE A 229 -7.36 12.07 -4.98
C PHE A 229 -7.99 10.90 -4.21
N PHE A 230 -8.21 11.02 -2.90
CA PHE A 230 -8.88 10.01 -2.10
C PHE A 230 -10.26 9.65 -2.67
N ASN A 231 -11.10 10.66 -2.94
CA ASN A 231 -12.46 10.42 -3.44
C ASN A 231 -12.46 9.82 -4.84
N CYS A 232 -11.61 10.34 -5.74
CA CYS A 232 -11.47 9.79 -7.09
C CYS A 232 -10.95 8.35 -7.07
N PHE A 233 -9.91 8.07 -6.29
CA PHE A 233 -9.30 6.74 -6.20
C PHE A 233 -10.25 5.75 -5.52
N PHE A 234 -10.99 6.16 -4.48
CA PHE A 234 -12.02 5.34 -3.85
C PHE A 234 -13.09 4.88 -4.85
N VAL A 235 -13.65 5.80 -5.63
CA VAL A 235 -14.63 5.46 -6.67
C VAL A 235 -13.99 4.58 -7.75
N ALA A 236 -12.77 4.89 -8.19
CA ALA A 236 -12.06 4.09 -9.17
C ALA A 236 -11.82 2.65 -8.66
N TYR A 237 -11.46 2.47 -7.39
CA TYR A 237 -11.21 1.16 -6.79
C TYR A 237 -12.48 0.34 -6.66
N LEU A 238 -13.63 0.97 -6.39
CA LEU A 238 -14.94 0.30 -6.42
C LEU A 238 -15.30 -0.19 -7.82
N LEU A 239 -14.94 0.56 -8.87
CA LEU A 239 -15.23 0.21 -10.26
C LEU A 239 -14.26 -0.83 -10.83
N SER A 240 -12.96 -0.68 -10.57
CA SER A 240 -11.92 -1.56 -11.11
C SER A 240 -10.66 -1.55 -10.23
N PRO A 241 -10.56 -2.47 -9.26
CA PRO A 241 -9.32 -2.64 -8.48
C PRO A 241 -8.11 -2.96 -9.37
N LYS A 242 -8.32 -3.67 -10.49
CA LYS A 242 -7.26 -3.97 -11.46
C LYS A 242 -6.63 -2.72 -12.05
N ILE A 243 -7.45 -1.75 -12.49
CA ILE A 243 -6.93 -0.48 -13.03
C ILE A 243 -6.21 0.30 -11.94
N CYS A 244 -6.74 0.31 -10.71
CA CYS A 244 -6.10 0.98 -9.58
C CYS A 244 -4.73 0.39 -9.24
N HIS A 245 -4.60 -0.92 -9.10
CA HIS A 245 -3.30 -1.55 -8.85
C HIS A 245 -2.31 -1.28 -9.97
N ARG A 246 -2.75 -1.35 -11.24
CA ARG A 246 -1.87 -0.99 -12.34
C ARG A 246 -1.46 0.48 -12.35
N PHE A 247 -2.38 1.38 -11.98
CA PHE A 247 -2.09 2.81 -11.83
C PHE A 247 -1.01 3.05 -10.77
N VAL A 248 -1.14 2.42 -9.59
CA VAL A 248 -0.14 2.49 -8.53
C VAL A 248 1.19 1.92 -9.00
N GLY A 249 1.19 0.75 -9.65
CA GLY A 249 2.43 0.17 -10.20
C GLY A 249 3.18 1.12 -11.16
N TYR A 250 2.46 1.87 -12.01
CA TYR A 250 3.08 2.90 -12.83
C TYR A 250 3.50 4.15 -12.04
N LEU A 251 2.80 4.51 -10.96
CA LEU A 251 3.19 5.59 -10.06
C LEU A 251 4.55 5.27 -9.45
N GLU A 252 4.74 4.04 -8.99
CA GLU A 252 6.00 3.59 -8.38
C GLU A 252 7.14 3.46 -9.38
N GLU A 253 6.85 3.18 -10.66
CA GLU A 253 7.86 3.32 -11.72
C GLU A 253 8.45 4.73 -11.76
N GLU A 254 7.60 5.76 -11.64
CA GLU A 254 8.02 7.16 -11.63
C GLU A 254 8.68 7.57 -10.31
N ALA A 255 8.27 6.98 -9.18
CA ALA A 255 8.94 7.15 -7.89
C ALA A 255 10.38 6.63 -7.96
N VAL A 256 10.57 5.40 -8.47
CA VAL A 256 11.91 4.80 -8.66
C VAL A 256 12.78 5.65 -9.60
N VAL A 257 12.21 6.20 -10.69
CA VAL A 257 12.93 7.15 -11.56
C VAL A 257 13.35 8.40 -10.79
N THR A 258 12.44 8.96 -9.99
CA THR A 258 12.66 10.17 -9.20
C THR A 258 13.81 9.98 -8.21
N TYR A 259 13.77 8.91 -7.40
CA TYR A 259 14.82 8.60 -6.43
C TYR A 259 16.15 8.22 -7.09
N THR A 260 16.12 7.49 -8.21
CA THR A 260 17.33 7.18 -8.97
C THR A 260 18.00 8.45 -9.50
N ARG A 261 17.23 9.44 -9.97
CA ARG A 261 17.78 10.71 -10.42
C ARG A 261 18.41 11.49 -9.27
N CYS A 262 17.74 11.55 -8.11
CA CYS A 262 18.29 12.22 -6.92
C CYS A 262 19.58 11.56 -6.44
N LEU A 263 19.64 10.23 -6.39
CA LEU A 263 20.86 9.48 -6.04
C LEU A 263 22.00 9.78 -7.01
N LYS A 264 21.74 9.80 -8.32
CA LYS A 264 22.76 10.17 -9.33
C LYS A 264 23.28 11.60 -9.15
N ASP A 265 22.39 12.54 -8.82
CA ASP A 265 22.78 13.92 -8.55
C ASP A 265 23.67 14.01 -7.29
N LEU A 266 23.38 13.21 -6.26
CA LEU A 266 24.19 13.12 -5.03
C LEU A 266 25.55 12.45 -5.25
N GLU A 267 25.58 11.33 -5.97
CA GLU A 267 26.83 10.62 -6.29
C GLU A 267 27.75 11.43 -7.21
N ALA A 268 27.17 12.35 -7.99
CA ALA A 268 27.93 13.32 -8.78
C ALA A 268 28.44 14.52 -7.95
N GLY A 269 28.20 14.55 -6.63
CA GLY A 269 28.67 15.61 -5.73
C GLY A 269 27.95 16.95 -5.91
N LYS A 270 26.72 16.96 -6.45
CA LYS A 270 25.99 18.22 -6.72
C LYS A 270 25.51 18.94 -5.46
N TYR A 271 25.34 18.21 -4.35
CA TYR A 271 24.82 18.74 -3.08
C TYR A 271 25.71 18.33 -1.91
N PRO A 272 26.89 18.96 -1.74
CA PRO A 272 27.82 18.62 -0.65
C PRO A 272 27.19 18.71 0.76
N GLU A 273 26.18 19.56 0.93
CA GLU A 273 25.40 19.70 2.16
C GLU A 273 24.63 18.42 2.54
N TRP A 274 24.27 17.58 1.56
CA TRP A 274 23.50 16.35 1.76
C TRP A 274 24.39 15.12 2.03
N GLU A 275 25.65 15.13 1.62
CA GLU A 275 26.58 14.00 1.80
C GLU A 275 26.76 13.60 3.27
N LYS A 276 26.75 14.57 4.17
CA LYS A 276 26.93 14.37 5.62
C LYS A 276 25.66 14.64 6.43
N THR A 277 24.51 14.74 5.77
CA THR A 277 23.24 14.97 6.47
C THR A 277 22.87 13.69 7.22
N PRO A 278 22.72 13.74 8.55
CA PRO A 278 22.34 12.58 9.34
C PRO A 278 20.89 12.19 9.06
N VAL A 279 20.61 10.89 9.18
CA VAL A 279 19.28 10.33 9.00
C VAL A 279 18.43 10.59 10.25
N PRO A 280 17.15 10.99 10.10
CA PRO A 280 16.23 11.14 11.23
C PRO A 280 16.07 9.85 12.05
N GLU A 281 15.91 9.96 13.37
CA GLU A 281 15.80 8.79 14.27
C GLU A 281 14.63 7.87 13.90
N ILE A 282 13.51 8.42 13.43
CA ILE A 282 12.36 7.65 12.95
C ILE A 282 12.76 6.66 11.84
N ALA A 283 13.64 7.10 10.95
CA ALA A 283 14.11 6.32 9.83
C ALA A 283 15.14 5.26 10.27
N LEU A 284 16.10 5.65 11.11
CA LEU A 284 17.07 4.71 11.69
C LEU A 284 16.37 3.52 12.36
N LYS A 285 15.31 3.80 13.14
CA LYS A 285 14.53 2.76 13.81
C LYS A 285 13.68 1.93 12.86
N TYR A 286 12.98 2.57 11.93
CA TYR A 286 12.05 1.90 11.03
C TYR A 286 12.77 0.94 10.07
N TRP A 287 13.79 1.44 9.37
CA TRP A 287 14.61 0.66 8.42
C TRP A 287 15.75 -0.11 9.10
N LYS A 288 15.92 0.01 10.43
CA LYS A 288 17.00 -0.61 11.21
C LYS A 288 18.38 -0.30 10.64
N MET A 289 18.60 0.97 10.31
CA MET A 289 19.81 1.45 9.67
C MET A 289 20.95 1.60 10.70
N PRO A 290 22.22 1.45 10.29
CA PRO A 290 23.37 1.83 11.11
C PRO A 290 23.29 3.28 11.59
N GLU A 291 23.79 3.57 12.80
CA GLU A 291 23.70 4.92 13.42
C GLU A 291 24.43 6.01 12.62
N ASP A 292 25.45 5.64 11.85
CA ASP A 292 26.25 6.53 11.01
C ASP A 292 25.70 6.69 9.57
N SER A 293 24.48 6.19 9.32
CA SER A 293 23.85 6.29 8.00
C SER A 293 23.60 7.74 7.56
N THR A 294 23.73 7.96 6.26
CA THR A 294 23.56 9.25 5.61
C THR A 294 22.24 9.33 4.84
N LEU A 295 21.87 10.54 4.39
CA LEU A 295 20.73 10.72 3.49
C LEU A 295 20.84 9.88 2.21
N ILE A 296 22.04 9.62 1.69
CA ILE A 296 22.22 8.74 0.52
C ILE A 296 21.75 7.33 0.85
N ASP A 297 22.13 6.79 2.02
CA ASP A 297 21.72 5.46 2.46
C ASP A 297 20.20 5.40 2.64
N LEU A 298 19.59 6.42 3.24
CA LEU A 298 18.14 6.52 3.38
C LEU A 298 17.42 6.48 2.02
N LEU A 299 17.92 7.21 1.01
CA LEU A 299 17.33 7.21 -0.32
C LEU A 299 17.46 5.86 -1.03
N TYR A 300 18.49 5.05 -0.69
CA TYR A 300 18.59 3.67 -1.17
C TYR A 300 17.49 2.78 -0.58
N TYR A 301 17.19 2.91 0.71
CA TYR A 301 16.08 2.19 1.36
C TYR A 301 14.73 2.56 0.76
N ILE A 302 14.42 3.87 0.68
CA ILE A 302 13.16 4.36 0.14
C ILE A 302 12.98 3.90 -1.32
N ARG A 303 14.01 4.06 -2.17
CA ARG A 303 13.96 3.57 -3.56
C ARG A 303 13.69 2.07 -3.64
N ALA A 304 14.21 1.28 -2.71
CA ALA A 304 14.00 -0.15 -2.67
C ALA A 304 12.56 -0.51 -2.27
N ASP A 305 11.97 0.22 -1.33
CA ASP A 305 10.54 0.13 -1.00
C ASP A 305 9.68 0.44 -2.24
N GLU A 306 9.96 1.52 -2.97
CA GLU A 306 9.25 1.84 -4.21
C GLU A 306 9.36 0.76 -5.28
N CYS A 307 10.54 0.14 -5.40
CA CYS A 307 10.73 -1.00 -6.30
C CYS A 307 9.84 -2.18 -5.89
N LYS A 308 9.68 -2.43 -4.58
CA LYS A 308 8.82 -3.48 -4.05
C LYS A 308 7.34 -3.15 -4.29
N HIS A 309 6.90 -1.92 -4.03
CA HIS A 309 5.53 -1.48 -4.29
C HIS A 309 5.17 -1.57 -5.78
N ARG A 310 6.09 -1.18 -6.67
CA ARG A 310 5.96 -1.38 -8.13
C ARG A 310 5.69 -2.85 -8.46
N GLU A 311 6.53 -3.75 -7.95
CA GLU A 311 6.42 -5.19 -8.21
C GLU A 311 5.09 -5.75 -7.69
N VAL A 312 4.73 -5.43 -6.44
CA VAL A 312 3.52 -5.92 -5.79
C VAL A 312 2.28 -5.44 -6.52
N ASN A 313 2.18 -4.15 -6.82
CA ASN A 313 0.99 -3.58 -7.46
C ASN A 313 0.83 -4.03 -8.92
N HIS A 314 1.92 -4.18 -9.68
CA HIS A 314 1.83 -4.79 -11.01
C HIS A 314 1.40 -6.26 -10.95
N THR A 315 1.88 -7.01 -9.97
CA THR A 315 1.43 -8.39 -9.71
C THR A 315 -0.06 -8.42 -9.35
N PHE A 316 -0.51 -7.56 -8.45
CA PHE A 316 -1.93 -7.45 -8.09
C PHE A 316 -2.82 -7.06 -9.29
N GLY A 317 -2.30 -6.25 -10.21
CA GLY A 317 -2.95 -5.95 -11.50
C GLY A 317 -3.13 -7.19 -12.40
N ASN A 318 -2.30 -8.22 -12.24
CA ASN A 318 -2.38 -9.49 -12.99
C ASN A 318 -3.33 -10.52 -12.34
N LEU A 319 -3.62 -10.40 -11.05
CA LEU A 319 -4.42 -11.37 -10.28
C LEU A 319 -5.94 -11.14 -10.38
N LYS A 320 -6.69 -12.22 -10.17
CA LYS A 320 -8.15 -12.22 -9.99
C LYS A 320 -8.49 -11.80 -8.56
N GLN A 321 -8.94 -10.56 -8.44
CA GLN A 321 -9.26 -9.87 -7.18
C GLN A 321 -10.17 -10.64 -6.20
N ASN A 322 -11.08 -11.49 -6.70
CA ASN A 322 -12.05 -12.25 -5.91
C ASN A 322 -11.66 -13.73 -5.68
N GLY A 323 -10.62 -14.21 -6.35
CA GLY A 323 -10.30 -15.64 -6.43
C GLY A 323 -8.91 -15.98 -5.92
N ASP A 324 -7.93 -15.17 -6.29
CA ASP A 324 -6.53 -15.47 -6.02
C ASP A 324 -6.14 -15.01 -4.62
N ARG A 325 -5.22 -15.75 -4.01
CA ARG A 325 -4.57 -15.36 -2.75
C ARG A 325 -3.54 -14.26 -2.98
N ASN A 326 -3.15 -13.54 -1.93
CA ASN A 326 -1.98 -12.68 -1.98
C ASN A 326 -0.71 -13.55 -1.90
N PRO A 327 0.12 -13.61 -2.95
CA PRO A 327 1.31 -14.47 -2.96
C PRO A 327 2.47 -13.93 -2.13
N TYR A 328 2.42 -12.67 -1.68
CA TYR A 328 3.41 -12.08 -0.79
C TYR A 328 3.13 -12.37 0.69
N ALA A 329 1.86 -12.62 1.04
CA ALA A 329 1.45 -12.97 2.40
C ALA A 329 1.46 -14.48 2.64
N GLN A 330 1.27 -15.26 1.57
CA GLN A 330 1.25 -16.72 1.64
C GLN A 330 2.21 -17.24 0.57
N VAL A 331 3.22 -18.01 0.93
CA VAL A 331 4.13 -18.66 -0.03
C VAL A 331 3.74 -20.12 -0.13
N VAL A 332 3.58 -20.64 -1.35
CA VAL A 332 3.29 -22.05 -1.60
C VAL A 332 4.57 -22.74 -1.99
N ASP A 333 4.89 -23.84 -1.31
CA ASP A 333 6.02 -24.69 -1.66
C ASP A 333 5.64 -25.64 -2.81
N ASN A 334 6.09 -25.31 -4.03
CA ASN A 334 5.84 -26.08 -5.24
C ASN A 334 7.09 -26.27 -6.11
N GLY A 335 8.28 -25.98 -5.56
CA GLY A 335 9.56 -26.05 -6.28
C GLY A 335 9.81 -24.91 -7.29
N SER A 336 8.87 -23.99 -7.51
CA SER A 336 9.06 -22.81 -8.36
C SER A 336 9.38 -21.55 -7.54
N PRO A 337 10.13 -20.58 -8.09
CA PRO A 337 10.35 -19.29 -7.45
C PRO A 337 9.01 -18.62 -7.08
N GLN A 338 8.91 -18.09 -5.87
CA GLN A 338 7.71 -17.40 -5.37
C GLN A 338 8.02 -15.94 -5.03
N PRO A 339 7.02 -15.05 -5.13
CA PRO A 339 7.18 -13.67 -4.69
C PRO A 339 7.49 -13.59 -3.18
N ARG A 340 8.33 -12.63 -2.79
CA ARG A 340 8.74 -12.40 -1.40
C ARG A 340 8.66 -10.93 -1.03
N LYS A 341 8.58 -10.65 0.28
CA LYS A 341 8.67 -9.28 0.82
C LYS A 341 10.08 -8.69 0.73
N ASP A 342 11.12 -9.52 0.74
CA ASP A 342 12.50 -9.09 0.55
C ASP A 342 12.87 -8.89 -0.93
N LEU A 343 14.09 -8.39 -1.18
CA LEU A 343 14.59 -8.05 -2.52
C LEU A 343 15.22 -9.23 -3.28
N ARG A 344 15.39 -10.41 -2.66
CA ARG A 344 16.14 -11.54 -3.25
C ARG A 344 15.56 -12.00 -4.58
N THR A 345 14.25 -11.85 -4.74
CA THR A 345 13.53 -12.25 -5.97
C THR A 345 13.23 -11.07 -6.90
N HIS A 346 13.42 -9.83 -6.43
CA HIS A 346 13.02 -8.62 -7.16
C HIS A 346 13.72 -8.49 -8.51
N ASN A 347 15.04 -8.69 -8.55
CA ASN A 347 15.84 -8.52 -9.77
C ASN A 347 15.41 -9.47 -10.92
N HIS A 348 14.72 -10.56 -10.61
CA HIS A 348 14.21 -11.50 -11.61
C HIS A 348 12.86 -11.05 -12.20
N ARG A 349 12.07 -10.27 -11.46
CA ARG A 349 10.71 -9.84 -11.82
C ARG A 349 10.46 -8.38 -11.39
N PRO A 350 11.24 -7.40 -11.89
CA PRO A 350 11.20 -6.03 -11.37
C PRO A 350 9.88 -5.29 -11.66
N VAL A 351 9.07 -5.80 -12.59
CA VAL A 351 7.75 -5.25 -13.00
C VAL A 351 6.58 -6.16 -12.57
N GLY A 352 6.80 -7.02 -11.58
CA GLY A 352 5.80 -7.94 -11.07
C GLY A 352 5.80 -9.30 -11.76
N TRP A 353 4.95 -10.17 -11.24
CA TRP A 353 4.82 -11.56 -11.64
C TRP A 353 3.54 -11.78 -12.44
N GLU A 354 3.59 -12.68 -13.41
CA GLU A 354 2.40 -13.11 -14.12
C GLU A 354 1.60 -14.12 -13.28
N ARG A 355 0.29 -14.13 -13.50
CA ARG A 355 -0.62 -14.97 -12.71
C ARG A 355 -0.34 -16.47 -12.89
N ASP A 356 0.12 -16.89 -14.05
CA ASP A 356 0.48 -18.28 -14.38
C ASP A 356 1.84 -18.71 -13.83
N GLU A 357 2.71 -17.76 -13.46
CA GLU A 357 4.00 -18.05 -12.82
C GLU A 357 3.86 -18.37 -11.33
N ILE A 358 2.76 -17.95 -10.70
CA ILE A 358 2.52 -18.08 -9.27
C ILE A 358 1.44 -19.14 -9.01
N ALA A 359 1.65 -19.98 -8.00
CA ALA A 359 0.63 -20.93 -7.57
C ALA A 359 -0.61 -20.18 -7.06
N ALA A 360 -1.71 -20.28 -7.82
CA ALA A 360 -2.99 -19.63 -7.53
C ALA A 360 -3.65 -20.15 -6.26
#